data_AF-A0A0Q9TTS3-F1
#
_entry.id   AF-A0A0Q9TTS3-F1
#
_cell.length_a   1.000
_cell.length_b   1.000
_cell.length_c   1.000
_cell.angle_alpha   90.00
_cell.angle_beta   90.00
_cell.angle_gamma   90.00
#
_symmetry.space_group_name_H-M   'P 1'
#
loop_
_entity.id
_entity.type
_entity.pdbx_description
1 polymer ?
#
loop_
_entity_poly.entity_id
_entity_poly.type
_entity_poly.pdbx_seq_one_letter_code
_entity_poly.pdbx_strand_id
1 'polypeptide(L)'
;MAGVLGLLPVGWHVHHDRLLRPGRTLTNLDHVVIGPSGVYLVDTKNWAGGTSVHDGNLWQHTSSSSPKGRELDNVARFAGEMEKTLGLPVVPVIALAGGRSASFPRQRVRGVEIIPADDLVSWLLDQPPAPDGQGVELLSRRVAHTYPPASADTSPGADRDVLTVVDVLGAERTPPARTASPVATSSSSGPPRRPARRRTGRRRGSVVSGLIAVAALWAFSQIGPHVIPALLDARKGASPSASVGTAPPPGPSKPCLSLAGPTIRKLTGAKAAIEKPTASDDVCTWWLSKPRSSSDSADITVEMGRMVEVRFAASGTAGPRTDQQPGEVSAWLPQNTTLPGWKTGARAPQPFIIWLRFSYPDGASDDKARSVEAEAEKRVTRLAEELAKALAARRST
;
A
#
# COMPACT_ATOMS: atom_id res chain seq x y z
N MET A 1 11.44 -14.27 17.77
CA MET A 1 11.23 -13.76 16.40
C MET A 1 12.43 -13.01 15.84
N ALA A 2 13.01 -12.01 16.54
CA ALA A 2 14.18 -11.30 16.03
C ALA A 2 15.33 -12.22 15.58
N GLY A 3 15.66 -13.27 16.36
CA GLY A 3 16.66 -14.27 15.96
C GLY A 3 16.28 -15.11 14.72
N VAL A 4 14.99 -15.36 14.49
CA VAL A 4 14.49 -16.08 13.29
C VAL A 4 14.64 -15.18 12.06
N LEU A 5 14.18 -13.93 12.15
CA LEU A 5 14.29 -12.97 11.05
C LEU A 5 15.75 -12.57 10.76
N GLY A 6 16.67 -12.72 11.71
CA GLY A 6 18.10 -12.54 11.50
C GLY A 6 18.76 -13.60 10.59
N LEU A 7 18.03 -14.66 10.23
CA LEU A 7 18.47 -15.66 9.25
C LEU A 7 18.22 -15.24 7.79
N LEU A 8 17.53 -14.12 7.56
CA LEU A 8 17.30 -13.61 6.21
C LEU A 8 18.64 -13.23 5.54
N PRO A 9 18.83 -13.54 4.25
CA PRO A 9 20.07 -13.30 3.54
C PRO A 9 20.28 -11.82 3.22
N VAL A 10 21.45 -11.49 2.66
CA VAL A 10 21.75 -10.13 2.20
C VAL A 10 20.70 -9.64 1.19
N GLY A 11 20.38 -8.34 1.24
CA GLY A 11 19.30 -7.74 0.45
C GLY A 11 17.93 -7.80 1.12
N TRP A 12 17.85 -8.32 2.35
CA TRP A 12 16.69 -8.20 3.23
C TRP A 12 17.00 -7.25 4.40
N HIS A 13 16.02 -6.46 4.79
CA HIS A 13 16.11 -5.52 5.89
C HIS A 13 14.96 -5.77 6.86
N VAL A 14 15.28 -5.75 8.16
CA VAL A 14 14.28 -5.96 9.21
C VAL A 14 14.32 -4.79 10.18
N HIS A 15 13.19 -4.11 10.31
CA HIS A 15 12.99 -3.04 11.27
C HIS A 15 12.11 -3.56 12.40
N HIS A 16 12.72 -3.84 13.54
CA HIS A 16 12.02 -4.24 14.75
C HIS A 16 11.46 -3.03 15.51
N ASP A 17 10.38 -3.26 16.25
CA ASP A 17 9.77 -2.36 17.25
C ASP A 17 9.61 -0.92 16.75
N ARG A 18 8.71 -0.73 15.78
CA ARG A 18 8.46 0.58 15.14
C ARG A 18 7.14 1.19 15.54
N LEU A 19 7.05 2.51 15.57
CA LEU A 19 5.79 3.21 15.80
C LEU A 19 5.04 3.38 14.50
N LEU A 20 3.78 2.93 14.47
CA LEU A 20 2.91 3.13 13.31
C LEU A 20 2.56 4.60 13.09
N ARG A 21 2.26 5.34 14.16
CA ARG A 21 1.86 6.77 14.11
C ARG A 21 2.59 7.60 15.14
N PRO A 22 3.84 8.01 14.86
CA PRO A 22 4.64 8.84 15.75
C PRO A 22 3.87 10.10 16.18
N GLY A 23 3.87 10.37 17.50
CA GLY A 23 3.21 11.54 18.07
C GLY A 23 1.67 11.50 18.11
N ARG A 24 1.02 10.42 17.63
CA ARG A 24 -0.44 10.25 17.75
C ARG A 24 -0.85 9.01 18.54
N THR A 25 -0.21 7.87 18.32
CA THR A 25 -0.49 6.63 19.07
C THR A 25 0.80 5.88 19.39
N LEU A 26 0.81 5.20 20.53
CA LEU A 26 1.89 4.27 20.93
C LEU A 26 1.66 2.87 20.34
N THR A 27 1.19 2.83 19.10
CA THR A 27 0.93 1.56 18.43
C THR A 27 2.22 1.04 17.83
N ASN A 28 2.70 -0.08 18.36
CA ASN A 28 3.92 -0.71 17.90
C ASN A 28 3.64 -1.67 16.75
N LEU A 29 4.60 -1.73 15.84
CA LEU A 29 4.76 -2.70 14.78
C LEU A 29 5.91 -3.60 15.22
N ASP A 30 5.62 -4.88 15.44
CA ASP A 30 6.64 -5.81 15.93
C ASP A 30 7.82 -5.84 14.97
N HIS A 31 7.58 -6.17 13.70
CA HIS A 31 8.61 -6.22 12.67
C HIS A 31 8.09 -5.75 11.31
N VAL A 32 8.84 -4.88 10.65
CA VAL A 32 8.66 -4.56 9.23
C VAL A 32 9.83 -5.19 8.47
N VAL A 33 9.53 -6.12 7.58
CA VAL A 33 10.50 -6.83 6.76
C VAL A 33 10.42 -6.29 5.33
N ILE A 34 11.55 -5.89 4.76
CA ILE A 34 11.67 -5.46 3.37
C ILE A 34 12.65 -6.39 2.68
N GLY A 35 12.27 -6.90 1.52
CA GLY A 35 13.14 -7.72 0.68
C GLY A 35 12.85 -7.51 -0.80
N PRO A 36 13.52 -8.29 -1.67
CA PRO A 36 13.30 -8.24 -3.11
C PRO A 36 11.84 -8.51 -3.50
N SER A 37 11.09 -9.22 -2.67
CA SER A 37 9.68 -9.58 -2.88
C SER A 37 8.67 -8.56 -2.34
N GLY A 38 9.12 -7.49 -1.68
CA GLY A 38 8.25 -6.40 -1.19
C GLY A 38 8.35 -6.15 0.30
N VAL A 39 7.26 -5.62 0.88
CA VAL A 39 7.19 -5.22 2.30
C VAL A 39 6.18 -6.08 3.04
N TYR A 40 6.57 -6.57 4.21
CA TYR A 40 5.78 -7.43 5.08
C TYR A 40 5.70 -6.80 6.47
N LEU A 41 4.49 -6.65 6.99
CA LEU A 41 4.28 -6.34 8.39
C LEU A 41 4.08 -7.66 9.13
N VAL A 42 5.06 -8.05 9.93
CA VAL A 42 5.04 -9.28 10.73
C VAL A 42 4.72 -8.94 12.17
N ASP A 43 3.55 -9.34 12.61
CA ASP A 43 3.11 -9.33 14.00
C ASP A 43 3.37 -10.71 14.63
N THR A 44 4.07 -10.74 15.76
CA THR A 44 4.48 -11.99 16.41
C THR A 44 3.49 -12.36 17.49
N LYS A 45 2.91 -13.56 17.41
CA LYS A 45 2.00 -14.07 18.44
C LYS A 45 2.56 -15.33 19.07
N ASN A 46 2.98 -15.20 20.34
CA ASN A 46 3.38 -16.31 21.19
C ASN A 46 2.18 -16.81 22.01
N TRP A 47 1.19 -17.39 21.33
CA TRP A 47 0.00 -17.93 21.99
C TRP A 47 0.25 -19.31 22.58
N ALA A 48 -0.24 -19.52 23.80
CA ALA A 48 -0.27 -20.84 24.40
C ALA A 48 -1.34 -21.74 23.73
N GLY A 49 -1.14 -23.05 23.83
CA GLY A 49 -2.10 -24.01 23.27
C GLY A 49 -2.03 -24.13 21.75
N GLY A 50 -2.99 -24.84 21.16
CA GLY A 50 -3.05 -25.05 19.71
C GLY A 50 -3.77 -23.90 19.01
N THR A 51 -3.58 -23.79 17.70
CA THR A 51 -4.34 -22.86 16.86
C THR A 51 -5.03 -23.63 15.73
N SER A 52 -6.21 -23.18 15.32
CA SER A 52 -6.91 -23.71 14.15
C SER A 52 -7.70 -22.63 13.44
N VAL A 53 -8.19 -22.94 12.24
CA VAL A 53 -9.10 -22.06 11.51
C VAL A 53 -10.49 -22.69 11.50
N HIS A 54 -11.49 -21.93 11.92
CA HIS A 54 -12.88 -22.33 11.95
C HIS A 54 -13.78 -21.15 11.58
N ASP A 55 -14.73 -21.39 10.66
CA ASP A 55 -15.62 -20.38 10.08
C ASP A 55 -14.91 -19.12 9.57
N GLY A 56 -13.79 -19.35 8.85
CA GLY A 56 -12.99 -18.27 8.28
C GLY A 56 -12.30 -17.38 9.31
N ASN A 57 -12.21 -17.83 10.57
CA ASN A 57 -11.56 -17.11 11.66
C ASN A 57 -10.45 -17.96 12.29
N LEU A 58 -9.45 -17.29 12.87
CA LEU A 58 -8.39 -17.95 13.62
C LEU A 58 -8.85 -18.18 15.06
N TRP A 59 -8.58 -19.37 15.60
CA TRP A 59 -8.94 -19.76 16.96
C TRP A 59 -7.70 -20.21 17.72
N GLN A 60 -7.65 -19.85 19.00
CA GLN A 60 -6.67 -20.34 19.95
C GLN A 60 -7.36 -21.31 20.91
N HIS A 61 -6.77 -22.49 21.09
CA HIS A 61 -7.27 -23.59 21.92
C HIS A 61 -6.39 -23.79 23.15
N THR A 62 -6.87 -23.31 24.29
CA THR A 62 -6.27 -23.54 25.62
C THR A 62 -7.24 -24.35 26.49
N SER A 63 -7.38 -24.05 27.79
CA SER A 63 -8.48 -24.57 28.60
C SER A 63 -9.85 -24.05 28.11
N SER A 64 -9.87 -22.87 27.51
CA SER A 64 -11.00 -22.35 26.73
C SER A 64 -10.54 -21.97 25.32
N SER A 65 -11.42 -22.22 24.34
CA SER A 65 -11.17 -21.81 22.96
C SER A 65 -11.64 -20.37 22.77
N SER A 66 -10.83 -19.52 22.13
CA SER A 66 -11.17 -18.13 21.86
C SER A 66 -10.89 -17.73 20.41
N PRO A 67 -11.79 -16.95 19.77
CA PRO A 67 -11.55 -16.44 18.43
C PRO A 67 -10.52 -15.30 18.46
N LYS A 68 -9.73 -15.19 17.39
CA LYS A 68 -8.64 -14.22 17.20
C LYS A 68 -8.88 -13.26 16.05
N GLY A 69 -10.16 -13.04 15.75
CA GLY A 69 -10.59 -12.17 14.66
C GLY A 69 -10.17 -10.71 14.84
N ARG A 70 -10.05 -10.24 16.09
CA ARG A 70 -9.62 -8.88 16.39
C ARG A 70 -8.13 -8.69 16.10
N GLU A 71 -7.32 -9.69 16.38
CA GLU A 71 -5.89 -9.69 16.10
C GLU A 71 -5.64 -9.69 14.60
N LEU A 72 -6.36 -10.52 13.85
CA LEU A 72 -6.36 -10.48 12.37
C LEU A 72 -6.70 -9.08 11.84
N ASP A 73 -7.82 -8.51 12.32
CA ASP A 73 -8.28 -7.19 11.89
C ASP A 73 -7.26 -6.09 12.22
N ASN A 74 -6.57 -6.17 13.36
CA ASN A 74 -5.53 -5.23 13.75
C ASN A 74 -4.28 -5.30 12.87
N VAL A 75 -3.80 -6.50 12.52
CA VAL A 75 -2.59 -6.63 11.69
C VAL A 75 -2.88 -6.18 10.26
N ALA A 76 -4.02 -6.60 9.71
CA ALA A 76 -4.48 -6.10 8.42
C ALA A 76 -4.67 -4.58 8.42
N ARG A 77 -5.14 -4.00 9.55
CA ARG A 77 -5.25 -2.55 9.73
C ARG A 77 -3.91 -1.87 9.59
N PHE A 78 -2.94 -2.32 10.38
CA PHE A 78 -1.63 -1.70 10.43
C PHE A 78 -0.95 -1.77 9.07
N ALA A 79 -1.04 -2.90 8.38
CA ALA A 79 -0.53 -3.04 7.02
C ALA A 79 -1.21 -2.07 6.04
N GLY A 80 -2.54 -1.92 6.10
CA GLY A 80 -3.27 -0.96 5.27
C GLY A 80 -2.93 0.51 5.56
N GLU A 81 -2.66 0.87 6.83
CA GLU A 81 -2.14 2.20 7.18
C GLU A 81 -0.74 2.42 6.61
N MET A 82 0.10 1.39 6.64
CA MET A 82 1.43 1.46 6.06
C MET A 82 1.41 1.61 4.55
N GLU A 83 0.58 0.82 3.87
CA GLU A 83 0.41 0.89 2.42
C GLU A 83 0.02 2.29 1.95
N LYS A 84 -0.96 2.92 2.62
CA LYS A 84 -1.38 4.30 2.33
C LYS A 84 -0.25 5.32 2.50
N THR A 85 0.61 5.11 3.48
CA THR A 85 1.71 6.04 3.81
C THR A 85 2.90 5.85 2.89
N LEU A 86 3.22 4.59 2.54
CA LEU A 86 4.36 4.25 1.69
C LEU A 86 4.06 4.33 0.20
N GLY A 87 2.77 4.25 -0.19
CA GLY A 87 2.32 4.23 -1.57
C GLY A 87 2.62 2.91 -2.29
N LEU A 88 2.80 1.82 -1.54
CA LEU A 88 3.10 0.48 -2.07
C LEU A 88 2.51 -0.61 -1.18
N PRO A 89 2.16 -1.79 -1.74
CA PRO A 89 1.50 -2.86 -0.98
C PRO A 89 2.32 -3.34 0.22
N VAL A 90 1.66 -3.55 1.36
CA VAL A 90 2.25 -4.14 2.56
C VAL A 90 1.49 -5.40 2.93
N VAL A 91 2.19 -6.54 2.98
CA VAL A 91 1.58 -7.84 3.29
C VAL A 91 1.44 -8.02 4.81
N PRO A 92 0.22 -8.17 5.35
CA PRO A 92 0.02 -8.46 6.77
C PRO A 92 0.31 -9.94 7.07
N VAL A 93 1.18 -10.18 8.06
CA VAL A 93 1.59 -11.51 8.48
C VAL A 93 1.44 -11.64 10.00
N ILE A 94 0.78 -12.70 10.47
CA ILE A 94 0.90 -13.15 11.85
C ILE A 94 1.85 -14.34 11.88
N ALA A 95 2.96 -14.17 12.58
CA ALA A 95 3.92 -15.23 12.83
C ALA A 95 3.64 -15.90 14.18
N LEU A 96 3.27 -17.20 14.15
CA LEU A 96 2.92 -17.96 15.33
C LEU A 96 4.17 -18.55 15.98
N ALA A 97 4.56 -18.01 17.13
CA ALA A 97 5.78 -18.39 17.87
C ALA A 97 5.52 -19.28 19.10
N GLY A 98 4.28 -19.73 19.31
CA GLY A 98 3.90 -20.58 20.45
C GLY A 98 4.35 -22.03 20.28
N GLY A 99 4.64 -22.74 21.38
CA GLY A 99 5.22 -24.10 21.32
C GLY A 99 4.38 -25.17 20.61
N ARG A 100 3.10 -24.94 20.28
CA ARG A 100 2.26 -25.85 19.48
C ARG A 100 1.88 -25.27 18.11
N SER A 101 2.50 -24.16 17.68
CA SER A 101 2.20 -23.55 16.38
C SER A 101 2.87 -24.25 15.21
N ALA A 102 3.93 -25.05 15.44
CA ALA A 102 4.67 -25.74 14.39
C ALA A 102 3.79 -26.71 13.56
N SER A 103 2.71 -27.24 14.15
CA SER A 103 1.76 -28.10 13.42
C SER A 103 0.69 -27.34 12.65
N PHE A 104 0.66 -26.01 12.73
CA PHE A 104 -0.33 -25.19 12.02
C PHE A 104 0.07 -25.05 10.55
N PRO A 105 -0.80 -25.36 9.58
CA PRO A 105 -0.46 -25.21 8.18
C PRO A 105 -0.42 -23.72 7.78
N ARG A 106 0.58 -23.35 6.96
CA ARG A 106 0.65 -22.02 6.34
C ARG A 106 -0.66 -21.75 5.59
N GLN A 107 -1.37 -20.71 5.98
CA GLN A 107 -2.63 -20.36 5.31
C GLN A 107 -3.00 -18.91 5.54
N ARG A 108 -3.81 -18.38 4.63
CA ARG A 108 -4.37 -17.03 4.72
C ARG A 108 -5.73 -17.06 5.39
N VAL A 109 -5.94 -16.16 6.35
CA VAL A 109 -7.21 -16.01 7.07
C VAL A 109 -7.59 -14.53 7.08
N ARG A 110 -8.75 -14.20 6.47
CA ARG A 110 -9.27 -12.81 6.39
C ARG A 110 -8.23 -11.80 5.86
N GLY A 111 -7.52 -12.20 4.80
CA GLY A 111 -6.49 -11.36 4.16
C GLY A 111 -5.14 -11.30 4.89
N VAL A 112 -4.95 -12.02 6.00
CA VAL A 112 -3.69 -12.07 6.76
C VAL A 112 -3.01 -13.43 6.59
N GLU A 113 -1.72 -13.42 6.31
CA GLU A 113 -0.91 -14.64 6.23
C GLU A 113 -0.60 -15.16 7.63
N ILE A 114 -0.95 -16.42 7.91
CA ILE A 114 -0.70 -17.05 9.21
C ILE A 114 0.38 -18.11 9.03
N ILE A 115 1.57 -17.82 9.54
CA ILE A 115 2.78 -18.60 9.28
C ILE A 115 3.40 -19.04 10.62
N PRO A 116 3.71 -20.34 10.80
CA PRO A 116 4.52 -20.78 11.94
C PRO A 116 5.89 -20.09 11.94
N ALA A 117 6.42 -19.76 13.12
CA ALA A 117 7.69 -19.03 13.22
C ALA A 117 8.85 -19.76 12.51
N ASP A 118 8.91 -21.08 12.61
CA ASP A 118 9.96 -21.91 12.00
C ASP A 118 9.89 -21.92 10.47
N ASP A 119 8.71 -21.64 9.92
CA ASP A 119 8.45 -21.60 8.48
C ASP A 119 8.66 -20.21 7.87
N LEU A 120 8.64 -19.16 8.71
CA LEU A 120 8.54 -17.77 8.27
C LEU A 120 9.64 -17.36 7.28
N VAL A 121 10.89 -17.73 7.56
CA VAL A 121 12.02 -17.37 6.70
C VAL A 121 11.90 -18.02 5.34
N SER A 122 11.62 -19.34 5.30
CA SER A 122 11.42 -20.04 4.03
C SER A 122 10.25 -19.44 3.24
N TRP A 123 9.13 -19.15 3.91
CA TRP A 123 7.97 -18.54 3.28
C TRP A 123 8.28 -17.16 2.69
N LEU A 124 9.03 -16.30 3.40
CA LEU A 124 9.47 -14.99 2.90
C LEU A 124 10.36 -15.12 1.66
N LEU A 125 11.27 -16.09 1.66
CA LEU A 125 12.18 -16.34 0.53
C LEU A 125 11.48 -16.93 -0.69
N ASP A 126 10.40 -17.68 -0.48
CA ASP A 126 9.58 -18.25 -1.54
C ASP A 126 8.69 -17.20 -2.24
N GLN A 127 8.57 -15.98 -1.68
CA GLN A 127 7.75 -14.91 -2.28
C GLN A 127 8.39 -14.36 -3.57
N PRO A 128 7.59 -14.10 -4.62
CA PRO A 128 8.09 -13.61 -5.90
C PRO A 128 8.62 -12.17 -5.76
N PRO A 129 9.60 -11.77 -6.60
CA PRO A 129 10.10 -10.39 -6.62
C PRO A 129 9.00 -9.35 -6.83
N ALA A 130 9.13 -8.19 -6.17
CA ALA A 130 8.20 -7.07 -6.30
C ALA A 130 8.32 -6.43 -7.70
N PRO A 131 7.20 -6.12 -8.39
CA PRO A 131 7.21 -5.63 -9.77
C PRO A 131 7.85 -4.25 -9.98
N ASP A 132 7.89 -3.41 -8.94
CA ASP A 132 8.23 -1.98 -9.04
C ASP A 132 9.64 -1.64 -8.57
N GLY A 133 10.44 -2.63 -8.15
CA GLY A 133 11.90 -2.53 -8.06
C GLY A 133 12.44 -1.27 -7.40
N GLN A 134 11.71 -0.62 -6.48
CA GLN A 134 12.30 0.41 -5.65
C GLN A 134 13.48 -0.24 -4.94
N GLY A 135 14.67 0.37 -5.06
CA GLY A 135 15.88 -0.20 -4.46
C GLY A 135 15.59 -0.53 -3.00
N VAL A 136 15.71 -1.82 -2.65
CA VAL A 136 15.31 -2.37 -1.34
C VAL A 136 15.91 -1.56 -0.18
N GLU A 137 17.14 -1.08 -0.37
CA GLU A 137 17.85 -0.16 0.52
C GLU A 137 17.13 1.20 0.69
N LEU A 138 16.71 1.85 -0.39
CA LEU A 138 15.98 3.12 -0.34
C LEU A 138 14.63 2.97 0.36
N LEU A 139 13.95 1.85 0.09
CA LEU A 139 12.68 1.53 0.74
C LEU A 139 12.87 1.26 2.23
N SER A 140 13.90 0.51 2.61
CA SER A 140 14.27 0.29 4.01
C SER A 140 14.52 1.63 4.73
N ARG A 141 15.27 2.56 4.12
CA ARG A 141 15.48 3.90 4.68
C ARG A 141 14.19 4.69 4.81
N ARG A 142 13.30 4.64 3.81
CA ARG A 142 11.99 5.28 3.87
C ARG A 142 11.17 4.73 5.03
N VAL A 143 11.13 3.41 5.21
CA VAL A 143 10.44 2.75 6.33
C VAL A 143 11.03 3.21 7.66
N ALA A 144 12.36 3.19 7.81
CA ALA A 144 13.03 3.61 9.04
C ALA A 144 12.73 5.07 9.43
N HIS A 145 12.67 5.98 8.45
CA HIS A 145 12.33 7.39 8.67
C HIS A 145 10.84 7.58 8.99
N THR A 146 9.96 6.87 8.29
CA THR A 146 8.51 7.01 8.43
C THR A 146 8.00 6.40 9.75
N TYR A 147 8.57 5.25 10.12
CA TYR A 147 8.23 4.49 11.32
C TYR A 147 9.45 4.43 12.25
N PRO A 148 9.67 5.46 13.08
CA PRO A 148 10.77 5.50 14.03
C PRO A 148 10.66 4.36 15.07
N PRO A 149 11.77 3.99 15.72
CA PRO A 149 11.75 3.04 16.83
C PRO A 149 10.76 3.44 17.93
N ALA A 150 10.02 2.47 18.47
CA ALA A 150 9.09 2.68 19.59
C ALA A 150 9.82 2.78 20.93
N SER A 151 10.89 2.01 21.08
CA SER A 151 11.85 2.20 22.15
C SER A 151 12.89 3.23 21.72
N ALA A 152 13.03 4.33 22.47
CA ALA A 152 14.13 5.28 22.30
C ALA A 152 15.43 4.65 22.84
N ASP A 153 15.89 3.58 22.20
CA ASP A 153 17.26 3.13 22.40
C ASP A 153 18.16 4.18 21.77
N THR A 154 18.65 5.04 22.67
CA THR A 154 19.74 5.95 22.43
C THR A 154 20.97 5.10 22.14
N SER A 155 21.17 4.73 20.88
CA SER A 155 22.50 4.46 20.36
C SER A 155 23.05 5.81 19.89
N PRO A 156 23.91 6.49 20.67
CA PRO A 156 24.57 7.69 20.19
C PRO A 156 25.61 7.25 19.17
N GLY A 157 25.30 7.32 17.87
CA GLY A 157 26.29 7.00 16.84
C GLY A 157 25.80 6.70 15.41
N ALA A 158 24.50 6.77 15.10
CA ALA A 158 24.05 6.70 13.71
C ALA A 158 23.68 8.11 13.23
N ASP A 159 24.46 8.54 12.26
CA ASP A 159 24.66 9.88 11.75
C ASP A 159 23.37 10.68 11.46
N ARG A 160 23.38 11.96 11.83
CA ARG A 160 22.40 12.94 11.38
C ARG A 160 22.80 13.40 9.98
N ASP A 161 22.69 12.52 9.00
CA ASP A 161 22.91 12.88 7.61
C ASP A 161 21.56 13.30 6.99
N VAL A 162 21.18 14.54 7.28
CA VAL A 162 20.15 15.24 6.52
C VAL A 162 20.81 15.65 5.21
N LEU A 163 20.60 14.86 4.15
CA LEU A 163 21.03 15.22 2.81
C LEU A 163 20.43 16.56 2.42
N THR A 164 21.30 17.55 2.19
CA THR A 164 20.91 18.82 1.59
C THR A 164 20.97 18.70 0.08
N VAL A 165 20.26 19.57 -0.64
CA VAL A 165 20.23 19.60 -2.11
C VAL A 165 21.65 19.74 -2.72
N VAL A 166 22.63 20.15 -1.93
CA VAL A 166 24.05 20.28 -2.33
C VAL A 166 24.73 18.92 -2.52
N ASP A 167 24.34 17.90 -1.75
CA ASP A 167 24.98 16.57 -1.78
C ASP A 167 24.59 15.77 -3.04
N VAL A 168 23.43 16.07 -3.63
CA VAL A 168 22.94 15.44 -4.88
C VAL A 168 23.67 16.00 -6.12
N LEU A 169 24.30 17.17 -6.01
CA LEU A 169 24.92 17.86 -7.16
C LEU A 169 26.46 17.94 -7.07
N GLY A 170 27.06 17.51 -5.95
CA GLY A 170 28.49 17.65 -5.69
C GLY A 170 29.37 16.43 -5.99
N ALA A 171 28.79 15.29 -6.40
CA ALA A 171 29.51 14.02 -6.55
C ALA A 171 30.32 13.90 -7.86
N GLU A 172 31.07 14.94 -8.23
CA GLU A 172 32.19 14.83 -9.17
C GLU A 172 33.30 15.81 -8.75
N ARG A 173 34.22 15.34 -7.91
CA ARG A 173 35.66 15.69 -7.87
C ARG A 173 36.30 15.12 -6.61
N THR A 174 37.05 14.05 -6.77
CA THR A 174 38.07 13.64 -5.79
C THR A 174 39.29 14.54 -5.91
N PRO A 175 39.88 14.98 -4.78
CA PRO A 175 41.34 14.98 -4.68
C PRO A 175 41.85 14.37 -3.36
N PRO A 176 43.16 14.09 -3.26
CA PRO A 176 43.69 13.04 -2.41
C PRO A 176 44.19 13.48 -1.03
N ALA A 177 44.36 12.44 -0.21
CA ALA A 177 45.10 12.27 1.04
C ALA A 177 46.06 13.40 1.48
N ARG A 178 45.97 13.73 2.78
CA ARG A 178 47.12 14.19 3.57
C ARG A 178 47.07 13.66 5.00
N THR A 179 48.18 13.03 5.35
CA THR A 179 48.65 12.57 6.66
C THR A 179 48.92 13.72 7.63
N ALA A 180 48.61 13.54 8.93
CA ALA A 180 49.52 13.73 10.08
C ALA A 180 48.75 13.67 11.43
N SER A 181 49.29 12.87 12.35
CA SER A 181 48.92 12.70 13.78
C SER A 181 49.45 13.87 14.66
N PRO A 182 49.60 13.74 16.00
CA PRO A 182 48.73 13.28 17.11
C PRO A 182 48.62 14.39 18.20
N VAL A 183 48.15 14.07 19.42
CA VAL A 183 48.35 14.72 20.76
C VAL A 183 46.99 14.76 21.49
N ALA A 184 46.69 13.84 22.42
CA ALA A 184 47.11 13.67 23.82
C ALA A 184 45.98 14.05 24.80
N THR A 185 45.52 13.02 25.52
CA THR A 185 45.14 12.98 26.95
C THR A 185 44.76 14.28 27.68
N SER A 186 43.55 14.30 28.25
CA SER A 186 43.40 14.49 29.71
C SER A 186 41.99 14.16 30.20
N SER A 187 41.94 13.21 31.12
CA SER A 187 40.87 12.96 32.08
C SER A 187 40.82 14.07 33.15
N SER A 188 39.64 14.52 33.55
CA SER A 188 39.33 14.72 34.97
C SER A 188 37.84 14.96 35.23
N SER A 189 37.32 14.10 36.09
CA SER A 189 36.09 14.13 36.86
C SER A 189 35.90 15.39 37.73
N GLY A 190 34.63 15.80 37.89
CA GLY A 190 34.20 16.67 39.00
C GLY A 190 32.72 17.12 38.92
N PRO A 191 31.84 16.67 39.84
CA PRO A 191 30.45 17.14 39.99
C PRO A 191 30.33 18.14 41.18
N PRO A 192 29.12 18.47 41.70
CA PRO A 192 27.99 19.17 41.09
C PRO A 192 27.60 20.45 41.89
N ARG A 193 26.93 21.45 41.29
CA ARG A 193 26.19 22.48 42.04
C ARG A 193 24.93 22.98 41.31
N ARG A 194 23.76 22.60 41.83
CA ARG A 194 22.49 23.38 41.85
C ARG A 194 22.57 24.37 43.05
N PRO A 195 21.72 25.42 43.21
CA PRO A 195 20.37 25.63 42.64
C PRO A 195 20.05 27.12 42.24
N ALA A 196 18.74 27.39 42.06
CA ALA A 196 18.00 28.68 42.00
C ALA A 196 17.70 29.20 40.57
N ARG A 197 16.49 29.09 40.03
CA ARG A 197 15.15 29.66 40.37
C ARG A 197 14.92 31.06 39.77
N ARG A 198 13.95 31.09 38.85
CA ARG A 198 13.10 32.20 38.35
C ARG A 198 13.77 33.36 37.60
N ARG A 199 13.37 33.50 36.33
CA ARG A 199 12.59 34.67 35.91
C ARG A 199 11.79 34.42 34.62
N THR A 200 10.50 34.69 34.74
CA THR A 200 9.47 34.76 33.70
C THR A 200 9.77 35.91 32.74
N GLY A 201 9.95 35.60 31.46
CA GLY A 201 10.14 36.58 30.38
C GLY A 201 8.94 36.61 29.44
N ARG A 202 8.13 37.65 29.60
CA ARG A 202 6.96 38.03 28.78
C ARG A 202 7.47 38.73 27.51
N ARG A 203 7.09 38.28 26.30
CA ARG A 203 7.17 39.05 25.04
C ARG A 203 5.87 38.77 24.25
N ARG A 204 4.85 39.62 24.29
CA ARG A 204 4.62 40.85 23.49
C ARG A 204 5.04 40.68 22.03
N GLY A 205 4.03 40.64 21.15
CA GLY A 205 4.14 40.33 19.74
C GLY A 205 4.59 41.47 18.85
N SER A 206 4.73 41.14 17.57
CA SER A 206 4.94 42.10 16.48
C SER A 206 3.84 41.91 15.45
N VAL A 207 2.92 42.86 15.42
CA VAL A 207 1.87 43.03 14.41
C VAL A 207 2.50 43.79 13.24
N VAL A 208 3.25 43.10 12.38
CA VAL A 208 3.76 43.69 11.12
C VAL A 208 3.67 42.73 9.92
N SER A 209 3.38 41.43 10.12
CA SER A 209 3.32 40.46 9.00
C SER A 209 2.00 40.47 8.19
N GLY A 210 0.97 41.19 8.63
CA GLY A 210 -0.37 41.13 8.01
C GLY A 210 -0.57 42.02 6.78
N LEU A 211 0.21 43.10 6.64
CA LEU A 211 -0.04 44.11 5.60
C LEU A 211 0.61 43.77 4.24
N ILE A 212 1.65 42.93 4.22
CA ILE A 212 2.32 42.51 2.97
C ILE A 212 1.46 41.48 2.21
N ALA A 213 0.74 40.61 2.92
CA ALA A 213 -0.11 39.58 2.31
C ALA A 213 -1.36 40.16 1.61
N VAL A 214 -1.91 41.26 2.13
CA VAL A 214 -3.10 41.91 1.55
C VAL A 214 -2.74 42.71 0.29
N ALA A 215 -1.57 43.34 0.23
CA ALA A 215 -1.10 44.04 -0.96
C ALA A 215 -0.83 43.09 -2.15
N ALA A 216 -0.29 41.89 -1.87
CA ALA A 216 -0.04 40.88 -2.91
C ALA A 216 -1.34 40.30 -3.51
N LEU A 217 -2.39 40.14 -2.69
CA LEU A 217 -3.69 39.67 -3.16
C LEU A 217 -4.45 40.73 -3.97
N TRP A 218 -4.24 42.01 -3.71
CA TRP A 218 -4.86 43.10 -4.48
C TRP A 218 -4.19 43.30 -5.85
N ALA A 219 -2.87 43.12 -5.94
CA ALA A 219 -2.14 43.19 -7.22
C ALA A 219 -2.54 42.07 -8.19
N PHE A 220 -2.81 40.85 -7.68
CA PHE A 220 -3.22 39.72 -8.53
C PHE A 220 -4.65 39.88 -9.10
N SER A 221 -5.54 40.61 -8.42
CA SER A 221 -6.92 40.81 -8.87
C SER A 221 -7.08 41.86 -9.97
N GLN A 222 -6.10 42.75 -10.16
CA GLN A 222 -6.16 43.83 -11.16
C GLN A 222 -5.54 43.45 -12.51
N ILE A 223 -4.69 42.42 -12.57
CA ILE A 223 -3.96 42.02 -13.80
C ILE A 223 -4.67 40.85 -14.53
N GLY A 224 -5.40 39.99 -13.81
CA GLY A 224 -6.10 38.82 -14.36
C GLY A 224 -7.09 39.10 -15.52
N PRO A 225 -7.87 40.19 -15.51
CA PRO A 225 -8.90 40.40 -16.54
C PRO A 225 -8.36 40.81 -17.93
N HIS A 226 -7.10 41.21 -18.06
CA HIS A 226 -6.55 41.77 -19.31
C HIS A 226 -5.62 40.82 -20.10
N VAL A 227 -5.28 39.64 -19.55
CA VAL A 227 -4.39 38.67 -20.23
C VAL A 227 -5.18 37.55 -20.94
N ILE A 228 -6.43 37.32 -20.55
CA ILE A 228 -7.27 36.24 -21.09
C ILE A 228 -7.82 36.51 -22.51
N PRO A 229 -8.11 37.76 -22.94
CA PRO A 229 -8.60 37.98 -24.31
C PRO A 229 -7.52 37.80 -25.40
N ALA A 230 -6.23 38.00 -25.08
CA ALA A 230 -5.15 37.93 -26.07
C ALA A 230 -4.75 36.48 -26.48
N LEU A 231 -5.08 35.48 -25.66
CA LEU A 231 -4.81 34.06 -25.94
C LEU A 231 -5.93 33.36 -26.74
N LEU A 232 -7.12 33.97 -26.83
CA LEU A 232 -8.26 33.39 -27.54
C LEU A 232 -8.41 33.88 -29.00
N ASP A 233 -7.80 35.01 -29.38
CA ASP A 233 -7.81 35.49 -30.77
C ASP A 233 -6.65 34.94 -31.65
N ALA A 234 -5.62 34.33 -31.04
CA ALA A 234 -4.52 33.69 -31.78
C ALA A 234 -4.88 32.31 -32.38
N ARG A 235 -6.12 31.81 -32.17
CA ARG A 235 -6.56 30.48 -32.63
C ARG A 235 -7.48 30.49 -33.85
N LYS A 236 -7.69 31.65 -34.49
CA LYS A 236 -8.58 31.81 -35.67
C LYS A 236 -7.90 31.65 -37.04
N GLY A 237 -6.68 31.12 -37.11
CA GLY A 237 -5.96 30.97 -38.37
C GLY A 237 -5.29 29.61 -38.54
N ALA A 238 -6.08 28.56 -38.78
CA ALA A 238 -5.71 27.39 -39.59
C ALA A 238 -6.87 26.39 -39.58
N SER A 239 -7.64 26.35 -40.66
CA SER A 239 -8.47 25.18 -40.99
C SER A 239 -7.54 24.08 -41.48
N PRO A 240 -7.39 22.94 -40.79
CA PRO A 240 -6.86 21.75 -41.43
C PRO A 240 -7.96 21.22 -42.35
N SER A 241 -7.68 21.21 -43.65
CA SER A 241 -8.45 20.44 -44.63
C SER A 241 -8.61 19.02 -44.09
N ALA A 242 -9.86 18.60 -43.87
CA ALA A 242 -10.20 17.25 -43.48
C ALA A 242 -9.80 16.31 -44.64
N SER A 243 -8.59 15.77 -44.55
CA SER A 243 -8.29 14.50 -45.21
C SER A 243 -9.26 13.49 -44.63
N VAL A 244 -10.14 12.96 -45.48
CA VAL A 244 -10.90 11.73 -45.21
C VAL A 244 -9.87 10.61 -45.08
N GLY A 245 -9.25 10.54 -43.92
CA GLY A 245 -8.40 9.44 -43.51
C GLY A 245 -9.32 8.29 -43.19
N THR A 246 -9.29 7.25 -44.03
CA THR A 246 -9.78 5.93 -43.69
C THR A 246 -9.35 5.62 -42.27
N ALA A 247 -10.33 5.42 -41.38
CA ALA A 247 -10.08 5.10 -39.98
C ALA A 247 -9.05 3.95 -39.95
N PRO A 248 -7.96 4.07 -39.17
CA PRO A 248 -7.03 2.96 -39.02
C PRO A 248 -7.84 1.73 -38.60
N PRO A 249 -7.56 0.54 -39.17
CA PRO A 249 -8.26 -0.68 -38.78
C PRO A 249 -8.23 -0.79 -37.26
N PRO A 250 -9.34 -1.19 -36.61
CA PRO A 250 -9.37 -1.30 -35.15
C PRO A 250 -8.20 -2.17 -34.74
N GLY A 251 -7.27 -1.59 -33.97
CA GLY A 251 -6.16 -2.31 -33.39
C GLY A 251 -6.68 -3.51 -32.58
N PRO A 252 -5.82 -4.51 -32.32
CA PRO A 252 -6.23 -5.66 -31.51
C PRO A 252 -6.84 -5.16 -30.20
N SER A 253 -8.11 -5.50 -29.95
CA SER A 253 -8.81 -5.03 -28.75
C SER A 253 -8.05 -5.49 -27.51
N LYS A 254 -7.92 -4.61 -26.51
CA LYS A 254 -7.15 -4.90 -25.29
C LYS A 254 -7.57 -6.25 -24.69
N PRO A 255 -6.63 -7.09 -24.18
CA PRO A 255 -6.98 -8.39 -23.59
C PRO A 255 -8.03 -8.29 -22.48
N CYS A 256 -7.95 -7.26 -21.64
CA CYS A 256 -8.89 -7.03 -20.55
C CYS A 256 -10.32 -6.68 -21.01
N LEU A 257 -10.51 -6.22 -22.26
CA LEU A 257 -11.86 -6.00 -22.85
C LEU A 257 -12.58 -7.30 -23.20
N SER A 258 -11.92 -8.45 -23.04
CA SER A 258 -12.59 -9.74 -23.03
C SER A 258 -13.65 -9.84 -21.93
N LEU A 259 -13.54 -9.05 -20.87
CA LEU A 259 -14.60 -8.88 -19.89
C LEU A 259 -15.67 -7.90 -20.40
N ALA A 260 -16.69 -8.43 -21.08
CA ALA A 260 -17.71 -7.63 -21.72
C ALA A 260 -18.62 -6.90 -20.72
N GLY A 261 -19.06 -5.68 -21.08
CA GLY A 261 -19.98 -4.86 -20.28
C GLY A 261 -21.27 -5.58 -19.81
N PRO A 262 -21.96 -6.40 -20.64
CA PRO A 262 -23.09 -7.20 -20.18
C PRO A 262 -22.74 -8.18 -19.05
N THR A 263 -21.57 -8.81 -19.10
CA THR A 263 -21.07 -9.70 -18.05
C THR A 263 -20.81 -8.92 -16.76
N ILE A 264 -20.17 -7.75 -16.85
CA ILE A 264 -19.93 -6.86 -15.71
C ILE A 264 -21.24 -6.47 -15.03
N ARG A 265 -22.26 -6.05 -15.80
CA ARG A 265 -23.57 -5.69 -15.24
C ARG A 265 -24.24 -6.87 -14.54
N LYS A 266 -24.21 -8.05 -15.16
CA LYS A 266 -24.77 -9.27 -14.59
C LYS A 266 -24.11 -9.64 -13.26
N LEU A 267 -22.78 -9.54 -13.18
CA LEU A 267 -22.02 -9.96 -12.00
C LEU A 267 -22.02 -8.94 -10.86
N THR A 268 -22.10 -7.65 -11.18
CA THR A 268 -22.11 -6.58 -10.17
C THR A 268 -23.52 -6.15 -9.75
N GLY A 269 -24.54 -6.49 -10.55
CA GLY A 269 -25.91 -5.97 -10.40
C GLY A 269 -26.07 -4.52 -10.84
N ALA A 270 -25.05 -3.92 -11.47
CA ALA A 270 -25.07 -2.54 -11.91
C ALA A 270 -25.97 -2.34 -13.14
N LYS A 271 -26.64 -1.19 -13.20
CA LYS A 271 -27.47 -0.80 -14.36
C LYS A 271 -26.61 -0.49 -15.59
N ALA A 272 -25.37 -0.04 -15.38
CA ALA A 272 -24.44 0.31 -16.44
C ALA A 272 -23.07 -0.34 -16.20
N ALA A 273 -22.29 -0.46 -17.26
CA ALA A 273 -20.87 -0.79 -17.22
C ALA A 273 -20.25 -0.04 -18.40
N ILE A 274 -19.81 1.19 -18.15
CA ILE A 274 -19.30 2.13 -19.15
C ILE A 274 -17.79 2.06 -19.10
N GLU A 275 -17.16 1.70 -20.21
CA GLU A 275 -15.71 1.72 -20.32
C GLU A 275 -15.18 3.15 -20.16
N LYS A 276 -14.23 3.32 -19.25
CA LYS A 276 -13.44 4.55 -19.12
C LYS A 276 -12.18 4.36 -19.98
N PRO A 277 -11.96 5.21 -21.01
CA PRO A 277 -10.77 5.12 -21.83
C PRO A 277 -9.49 5.23 -21.01
N THR A 278 -8.54 4.35 -21.29
CA THR A 278 -7.20 4.31 -20.68
C THR A 278 -6.15 4.41 -21.78
N ALA A 279 -5.04 5.10 -21.48
CA ALA A 279 -3.92 5.20 -22.42
C ALA A 279 -3.10 3.90 -22.52
N SER A 280 -3.14 3.05 -21.49
CA SER A 280 -2.43 1.77 -21.46
C SER A 280 -3.25 0.65 -22.09
N ASP A 281 -2.61 -0.21 -22.90
CA ASP A 281 -3.23 -1.38 -23.52
C ASP A 281 -3.45 -2.55 -22.54
N ASP A 282 -2.74 -2.53 -21.41
CA ASP A 282 -2.84 -3.56 -20.37
C ASP A 282 -3.85 -3.21 -19.28
N VAL A 283 -4.41 -1.99 -19.28
CA VAL A 283 -5.35 -1.54 -18.25
C VAL A 283 -6.71 -1.27 -18.87
N CYS A 284 -7.75 -1.90 -18.32
CA CYS A 284 -9.13 -1.60 -18.65
C CYS A 284 -9.87 -1.12 -17.40
N THR A 285 -10.70 -0.10 -17.56
CA THR A 285 -11.46 0.47 -16.45
C THR A 285 -12.92 0.66 -16.80
N TRP A 286 -13.82 0.46 -15.83
CA TRP A 286 -15.25 0.64 -16.02
C TRP A 286 -15.89 1.43 -14.88
N TRP A 287 -16.84 2.30 -15.23
CA TRP A 287 -17.80 2.86 -14.31
C TRP A 287 -19.08 2.02 -14.30
N LEU A 288 -19.56 1.64 -13.12
CA LEU A 288 -20.81 0.90 -12.89
C LEU A 288 -22.04 1.82 -12.86
N SER A 289 -21.81 3.13 -12.85
CA SER A 289 -22.83 4.16 -12.95
C SER A 289 -22.39 5.24 -13.94
N LYS A 290 -23.30 6.15 -14.31
CA LYS A 290 -22.95 7.27 -15.18
C LYS A 290 -22.02 8.21 -14.40
N PRO A 291 -20.77 8.44 -14.85
CA PRO A 291 -19.87 9.35 -14.16
C PRO A 291 -20.43 10.78 -14.20
N ARG A 292 -20.21 11.54 -13.13
CA ARG A 292 -20.52 12.97 -13.06
C ARG A 292 -19.43 13.79 -13.73
N SER A 293 -18.19 13.29 -13.70
CA SER A 293 -17.03 13.93 -14.31
C SER A 293 -16.07 12.91 -14.94
N SER A 294 -15.24 13.35 -15.88
CA SER A 294 -14.16 12.50 -16.44
C SER A 294 -13.09 12.12 -15.40
N SER A 295 -12.97 12.91 -14.33
CA SER A 295 -12.05 12.65 -13.22
C SER A 295 -12.55 11.59 -12.24
N ASP A 296 -13.81 11.15 -12.33
CA ASP A 296 -14.36 10.14 -11.42
C ASP A 296 -13.55 8.84 -11.51
N SER A 297 -13.22 8.27 -10.35
CA SER A 297 -12.49 7.00 -10.25
C SER A 297 -13.32 5.88 -10.90
N ALA A 298 -12.63 4.92 -11.52
CA ALA A 298 -13.29 3.74 -12.06
C ALA A 298 -13.72 2.81 -10.93
N ASP A 299 -14.88 2.17 -11.07
CA ASP A 299 -15.40 1.22 -10.08
C ASP A 299 -14.74 -0.15 -10.22
N ILE A 300 -14.39 -0.52 -11.46
CA ILE A 300 -13.63 -1.72 -11.77
C ILE A 300 -12.38 -1.32 -12.53
N THR A 301 -11.26 -1.89 -12.12
CA THR A 301 -10.00 -1.83 -12.85
C THR A 301 -9.52 -3.25 -13.11
N VAL A 302 -9.02 -3.52 -14.31
CA VAL A 302 -8.32 -4.75 -14.65
C VAL A 302 -6.97 -4.37 -15.23
N GLU A 303 -5.90 -4.95 -14.70
CA GLU A 303 -4.53 -4.77 -15.20
C GLU A 303 -3.97 -6.13 -15.62
N MET A 304 -3.48 -6.21 -16.85
CA MET A 304 -2.95 -7.43 -17.47
C MET A 304 -1.43 -7.51 -17.30
N GLY A 305 -0.88 -8.73 -17.38
CA GLY A 305 0.55 -8.94 -17.59
C GLY A 305 1.45 -8.72 -16.36
N ARG A 306 0.94 -8.17 -15.26
CA ARG A 306 1.71 -8.09 -14.00
C ARG A 306 1.88 -9.48 -13.40
N MET A 307 3.12 -9.94 -13.33
CA MET A 307 3.46 -11.13 -12.56
C MET A 307 3.21 -10.85 -11.08
N VAL A 308 2.21 -11.52 -10.53
CA VAL A 308 1.75 -11.39 -9.15
C VAL A 308 1.57 -12.78 -8.57
N GLU A 309 1.79 -12.95 -7.28
CA GLU A 309 1.33 -14.14 -6.55
C GLU A 309 -0.19 -14.10 -6.35
N VAL A 310 -0.82 -15.24 -6.02
CA VAL A 310 -2.27 -15.28 -5.75
C VAL A 310 -2.59 -14.42 -4.52
N ARG A 311 -3.12 -13.22 -4.72
CA ARG A 311 -3.47 -12.31 -3.62
C ARG A 311 -4.93 -11.89 -3.71
N PHE A 312 -5.61 -11.96 -2.58
CA PHE A 312 -6.90 -11.33 -2.37
C PHE A 312 -6.72 -10.33 -1.25
N ALA A 313 -7.04 -9.08 -1.52
CA ALA A 313 -6.96 -8.02 -0.53
C ALA A 313 -8.27 -7.23 -0.53
N ALA A 314 -8.86 -7.04 0.65
CA ALA A 314 -9.94 -6.09 0.87
C ALA A 314 -9.40 -4.96 1.74
N SER A 315 -9.41 -3.73 1.23
CA SER A 315 -9.18 -2.54 2.02
C SER A 315 -10.43 -2.23 2.85
N GLY A 316 -10.22 -1.97 4.15
CA GLY A 316 -11.30 -1.72 5.12
C GLY A 316 -10.86 -1.74 6.58
N THR A 317 -9.61 -2.07 6.86
CA THR A 317 -9.19 -2.46 8.21
C THR A 317 -8.77 -1.27 9.09
N ALA A 318 -8.56 -0.07 8.55
CA ALA A 318 -7.90 1.03 9.29
C ALA A 318 -8.72 2.02 10.14
N GLY A 319 -10.04 1.87 10.22
CA GLY A 319 -10.93 2.67 11.08
C GLY A 319 -12.27 1.94 11.29
N PRO A 320 -13.32 2.57 11.86
CA PRO A 320 -14.69 2.10 11.68
C PRO A 320 -14.87 1.86 10.17
N ARG A 321 -15.23 0.63 9.76
CA ARG A 321 -15.19 0.21 8.35
C ARG A 321 -15.94 1.18 7.42
N THR A 322 -16.98 1.83 7.95
CA THR A 322 -17.79 2.86 7.29
C THR A 322 -17.07 4.16 6.93
N ASP A 323 -15.96 4.47 7.58
CA ASP A 323 -15.24 5.74 7.41
C ASP A 323 -14.30 5.73 6.18
N GLN A 324 -14.09 4.55 5.57
CA GLN A 324 -13.31 4.38 4.35
C GLN A 324 -14.24 4.29 3.15
N GLN A 325 -14.67 5.44 2.64
CA GLN A 325 -15.41 5.50 1.39
C GLN A 325 -14.53 5.99 0.23
N PRO A 326 -14.44 5.23 -0.88
CA PRO A 326 -14.96 3.88 -1.05
C PRO A 326 -14.01 2.80 -0.48
N GLY A 327 -14.56 1.65 -0.11
CA GLY A 327 -13.80 0.43 0.12
C GLY A 327 -13.38 -0.21 -1.21
N GLU A 328 -12.40 -1.11 -1.18
CA GLU A 328 -11.87 -1.76 -2.39
C GLU A 328 -11.50 -3.20 -2.11
N VAL A 329 -11.88 -4.12 -3.00
CA VAL A 329 -11.40 -5.51 -3.02
C VAL A 329 -10.62 -5.75 -4.30
N SER A 330 -9.50 -6.46 -4.21
CA SER A 330 -8.70 -6.87 -5.35
C SER A 330 -8.39 -8.35 -5.35
N ALA A 331 -8.26 -8.92 -6.55
CA ALA A 331 -7.75 -10.26 -6.79
C ALA A 331 -6.60 -10.21 -7.80
N TRP A 332 -5.49 -10.83 -7.42
CA TRP A 332 -4.22 -10.85 -8.12
C TRP A 332 -4.02 -12.30 -8.52
N LEU A 333 -4.02 -12.58 -9.82
CA LEU A 333 -4.01 -13.93 -10.34
C LEU A 333 -2.79 -14.15 -11.22
N PRO A 334 -1.80 -14.95 -10.77
CA PRO A 334 -0.76 -15.46 -11.66
C PRO A 334 -1.34 -16.40 -12.72
N GLN A 335 -0.54 -16.66 -13.75
CA GLN A 335 -0.84 -17.70 -14.72
C GLN A 335 -1.05 -19.07 -14.05
N ASN A 336 -1.96 -19.86 -14.62
CA ASN A 336 -2.33 -21.20 -14.19
C ASN A 336 -2.94 -21.29 -12.78
N THR A 337 -3.41 -20.17 -12.25
CA THR A 337 -4.06 -20.09 -10.93
C THR A 337 -5.55 -20.37 -11.01
N THR A 338 -6.10 -20.97 -9.96
CA THR A 338 -7.53 -21.06 -9.71
C THR A 338 -7.86 -20.44 -8.36
N LEU A 339 -9.09 -19.95 -8.18
CA LEU A 339 -9.55 -19.39 -6.91
C LEU A 339 -10.65 -20.27 -6.31
N PRO A 340 -10.82 -20.25 -4.97
CA PRO A 340 -11.93 -20.95 -4.33
C PRO A 340 -13.29 -20.53 -4.93
N GLY A 341 -14.11 -21.53 -5.28
CA GLY A 341 -15.44 -21.31 -5.86
C GLY A 341 -15.47 -21.20 -7.39
N TRP A 342 -14.33 -21.23 -8.06
CA TRP A 342 -14.29 -21.35 -9.53
C TRP A 342 -14.77 -22.74 -9.98
N LYS A 343 -15.37 -22.81 -11.18
CA LYS A 343 -15.74 -24.09 -11.80
C LYS A 343 -14.52 -24.97 -12.02
N THR A 344 -14.69 -26.29 -11.89
CA THR A 344 -13.64 -27.27 -12.15
C THR A 344 -12.99 -27.07 -13.52
N GLY A 345 -11.66 -26.95 -13.53
CA GLY A 345 -10.88 -26.72 -14.74
C GLY A 345 -10.68 -25.25 -15.13
N ALA A 346 -11.38 -24.30 -14.50
CA ALA A 346 -11.13 -22.88 -14.72
C ALA A 346 -9.78 -22.45 -14.11
N ARG A 347 -8.95 -21.80 -14.92
CA ARG A 347 -7.63 -21.29 -14.54
C ARG A 347 -7.31 -20.00 -15.28
N ALA A 348 -6.55 -19.11 -14.66
CA ALA A 348 -6.06 -17.89 -15.29
C ALA A 348 -5.04 -18.25 -16.40
N PRO A 349 -5.30 -17.95 -17.69
CA PRO A 349 -4.38 -18.33 -18.77
C PRO A 349 -3.13 -17.43 -18.83
N GLN A 350 -3.18 -16.27 -18.19
CA GLN A 350 -2.08 -15.32 -18.02
C GLN A 350 -2.29 -14.48 -16.76
N PRO A 351 -1.25 -13.76 -16.29
CA PRO A 351 -1.37 -12.94 -15.11
C PRO A 351 -2.32 -11.75 -15.32
N PHE A 352 -3.15 -11.47 -14.32
CA PHE A 352 -3.94 -10.24 -14.25
C PHE A 352 -4.31 -9.88 -12.81
N ILE A 353 -4.62 -8.61 -12.59
CA ILE A 353 -5.17 -8.09 -11.35
C ILE A 353 -6.54 -7.48 -11.67
N ILE A 354 -7.50 -7.67 -10.78
CA ILE A 354 -8.80 -7.01 -10.85
C ILE A 354 -9.10 -6.32 -9.52
N TRP A 355 -9.54 -5.06 -9.58
CA TRP A 355 -10.01 -4.28 -8.44
C TRP A 355 -11.50 -3.98 -8.61
N LEU A 356 -12.23 -3.99 -7.50
CA LEU A 356 -13.61 -3.58 -7.38
C LEU A 356 -13.76 -2.63 -6.20
N ARG A 357 -14.14 -1.39 -6.48
CA ARG A 357 -14.55 -0.42 -5.47
C ARG A 357 -15.99 -0.67 -5.07
N PHE A 358 -16.29 -0.43 -3.80
CA PHE A 358 -17.64 -0.54 -3.25
C PHE A 358 -17.86 0.51 -2.16
N SER A 359 -19.13 0.76 -1.84
CA SER A 359 -19.51 1.69 -0.77
C SER A 359 -20.16 0.93 0.37
N TYR A 360 -19.84 1.33 1.60
CA TYR A 360 -20.56 0.90 2.78
C TYR A 360 -21.89 1.65 2.88
N PRO A 361 -22.99 1.00 3.31
CA PRO A 361 -24.22 1.70 3.64
C PRO A 361 -23.99 2.74 4.74
N ASP A 362 -24.68 3.88 4.66
CA ASP A 362 -24.60 4.91 5.69
C ASP A 362 -25.00 4.33 7.06
N GLY A 363 -24.16 4.56 8.07
CA GLY A 363 -24.37 4.03 9.42
C GLY A 363 -24.29 2.50 9.55
N ALA A 364 -23.67 1.80 8.59
CA ALA A 364 -23.53 0.35 8.68
C ALA A 364 -22.77 -0.08 9.95
N SER A 365 -23.29 -1.10 10.63
CA SER A 365 -22.55 -1.77 11.70
C SER A 365 -21.33 -2.51 11.15
N ASP A 366 -20.38 -2.87 12.02
CA ASP A 366 -19.21 -3.66 11.64
C ASP A 366 -19.55 -5.00 10.98
N ASP A 367 -20.62 -5.67 11.45
CA ASP A 367 -21.07 -6.93 10.84
C ASP A 367 -21.66 -6.69 9.46
N LYS A 368 -22.39 -5.58 9.27
CA LYS A 368 -22.93 -5.21 7.97
C LYS A 368 -21.82 -4.84 7.00
N ALA A 369 -20.80 -4.12 7.46
CA ALA A 369 -19.62 -3.78 6.67
C ALA A 369 -18.86 -5.04 6.22
N ARG A 370 -18.62 -6.00 7.12
CA ARG A 370 -18.02 -7.31 6.77
C ARG A 370 -18.86 -8.09 5.77
N SER A 371 -20.19 -8.05 5.89
CA SER A 371 -21.07 -8.68 4.89
C SER A 371 -20.96 -8.04 3.51
N VAL A 372 -20.72 -6.73 3.44
CA VAL A 372 -20.52 -6.01 2.16
C VAL A 372 -19.16 -6.36 1.56
N GLU A 373 -18.10 -6.40 2.37
CA GLU A 373 -16.76 -6.85 1.95
C GLU A 373 -16.78 -8.28 1.40
N ALA A 374 -17.38 -9.23 2.13
CA ALA A 374 -17.50 -10.61 1.68
C ALA A 374 -18.30 -10.75 0.38
N GLU A 375 -19.31 -9.90 0.18
CA GLU A 375 -20.06 -9.85 -1.08
C GLU A 375 -19.23 -9.24 -2.21
N ALA A 376 -18.43 -8.21 -1.94
CA ALA A 376 -17.48 -7.64 -2.90
C ALA A 376 -16.40 -8.67 -3.30
N GLU A 377 -15.85 -9.43 -2.36
CA GLU A 377 -14.93 -10.55 -2.62
C GLU A 377 -15.56 -11.59 -3.55
N LYS A 378 -16.80 -12.02 -3.28
CA LYS A 378 -17.51 -12.96 -4.16
C LYS A 378 -17.66 -12.41 -5.58
N ARG A 379 -17.94 -11.10 -5.73
CA ARG A 379 -18.06 -10.46 -7.05
C ARG A 379 -16.72 -10.42 -7.78
N VAL A 380 -15.64 -10.04 -7.10
CA VAL A 380 -14.28 -10.05 -7.65
C VAL A 380 -13.90 -11.46 -8.09
N THR A 381 -14.15 -12.49 -7.27
CA THR A 381 -13.88 -13.88 -7.61
C THR A 381 -14.61 -14.32 -8.88
N ARG A 382 -15.88 -13.95 -9.04
CA ARG A 382 -16.68 -14.27 -10.25
C ARG A 382 -16.22 -13.49 -11.48
N LEU A 383 -15.88 -12.21 -11.32
CA LEU A 383 -15.35 -11.38 -12.41
C LEU A 383 -14.02 -11.95 -12.91
N ALA A 384 -13.14 -12.35 -11.99
CA ALA A 384 -11.86 -12.99 -12.32
C ALA A 384 -12.07 -14.33 -13.06
N GLU A 385 -13.07 -15.13 -12.65
CA GLU A 385 -13.39 -16.39 -13.33
C GLU A 385 -13.84 -16.16 -14.78
N GLU A 386 -14.76 -15.21 -14.99
CA GLU A 386 -15.28 -14.91 -16.33
C GLU A 386 -14.21 -14.28 -17.23
N LEU A 387 -13.34 -13.42 -16.69
CA LEU A 387 -12.20 -12.90 -17.43
C LEU A 387 -11.25 -14.04 -17.83
N ALA A 388 -10.91 -14.95 -16.91
CA ALA A 388 -10.05 -16.09 -17.21
C ALA A 388 -10.62 -16.98 -18.33
N LYS A 389 -11.94 -17.26 -18.30
CA LYS A 389 -12.64 -18.01 -19.37
C LYS A 389 -12.58 -17.27 -20.70
N ALA A 390 -12.86 -15.98 -20.70
CA ALA A 390 -12.88 -15.18 -21.92
C ALA A 390 -11.48 -15.07 -22.56
N LEU A 391 -10.43 -14.93 -21.73
CA LEU A 391 -9.04 -14.94 -22.20
C LEU A 391 -8.63 -16.31 -22.75
N ALA A 392 -9.08 -17.41 -22.13
CA ALA A 392 -8.80 -18.76 -22.62
C ALA A 392 -9.46 -19.00 -23.98
N ALA A 393 -10.73 -18.61 -24.16
CA ALA A 393 -11.44 -18.72 -25.44
C ALA A 393 -10.73 -17.95 -26.56
N ARG A 394 -10.16 -16.79 -26.24
CA ARG A 394 -9.43 -15.93 -27.19
C ARG A 394 -8.11 -16.49 -27.69
N ARG A 395 -7.50 -17.44 -26.97
CA ARG A 395 -6.29 -18.15 -27.41
C ARG A 395 -6.61 -19.34 -28.32
N SER A 396 -7.84 -19.82 -28.30
CA SER A 396 -8.30 -20.95 -29.09
C SER A 396 -8.83 -20.55 -30.48
N THR A 397 -9.01 -19.25 -30.69
CA THR A 397 -9.37 -18.62 -31.98
C THR A 397 -8.13 -18.05 -32.63
#